data_AF-A0A2V5XDS5-F1
#
_entry.id   AF-A0A2V5XDS5-F1
#
_cell.length_a   1.000
_cell.length_b   1.000
_cell.length_c   1.000
_cell.angle_alpha   90.00
_cell.angle_beta   90.00
_cell.angle_gamma   90.00
#
_symmetry.space_group_name_H-M   'P 1'
#
loop_
_entity.id
_entity.type
_entity.pdbx_description
1 polymer ?
#
loop_
_entity_poly.entity_id
_entity_poly.type
_entity_poly.pdbx_seq_one_letter_code
_entity_poly.pdbx_strand_id
1 'polypeptide(L)'
;MNVKEKDTVTREERSLLEMLDKIVRSEKVHAQILPILERGRTQLARRPNSLMAWEPIALETFGAFPSAIRSGWVFILRAGSDTGAERHPNSHQRMMSFW
;
A
#
# COMPACT_ATOMS: atom_id res chain seq x y z
N MET A 1 7.52 7.80 34.19
CA MET A 1 6.88 7.06 33.08
C MET A 1 7.95 6.69 32.09
N ASN A 2 8.21 5.39 31.94
CA ASN A 2 9.33 4.87 31.17
C ASN A 2 8.90 4.78 29.71
N VAL A 3 9.46 5.65 28.86
CA VAL A 3 9.27 5.61 27.40
C VAL A 3 10.09 4.42 26.87
N LYS A 4 9.62 3.19 27.15
CA LYS A 4 10.18 1.95 26.65
C LYS A 4 9.21 1.36 25.63
N GLU A 5 9.49 1.64 24.36
CA GLU A 5 9.40 0.71 23.23
C GLU A 5 9.75 1.53 21.98
N LYS A 6 11.04 1.63 21.70
CA LYS A 6 11.50 2.06 20.38
C LYS A 6 11.06 0.97 19.40
N ASP A 7 10.23 1.36 18.44
CA ASP A 7 9.72 0.57 17.30
C ASP A 7 10.74 -0.45 16.77
N THR A 8 10.73 -1.64 17.35
CA THR A 8 11.57 -2.73 16.88
C THR A 8 10.66 -3.65 16.11
N VAL A 9 10.80 -3.64 14.77
CA VAL A 9 10.10 -4.57 13.89
C VAL A 9 10.39 -5.98 14.38
N THR A 10 9.35 -6.70 14.81
CA THR A 10 9.49 -8.09 15.29
C THR A 10 9.95 -8.99 14.14
N ARG A 11 10.44 -10.20 14.46
CA ARG A 11 10.85 -11.16 13.41
C ARG A 11 9.66 -11.57 12.54
N GLU A 12 8.50 -11.68 13.16
CA GLU A 12 7.23 -12.01 12.52
C GLU A 12 6.79 -10.90 11.57
N GLU A 13 6.84 -9.65 12.03
CA GLU A 13 6.50 -8.50 11.19
C GLU A 13 7.49 -8.34 10.03
N ARG A 14 8.79 -8.55 10.28
CA ARG A 14 9.79 -8.56 9.21
C ARG A 14 9.50 -9.63 8.16
N SER A 15 9.24 -10.86 8.60
CA SER A 15 8.94 -11.98 7.70
C SER A 15 7.68 -11.72 6.87
N LEU A 16 6.66 -11.09 7.47
CA LEU A 16 5.46 -10.65 6.78
C LEU A 16 5.79 -9.58 5.71
N LEU A 17 6.56 -8.55 6.06
CA LEU A 17 6.94 -7.50 5.11
C LEU A 17 7.79 -8.03 3.95
N GLU A 18 8.74 -8.94 4.20
CA GLU A 18 9.55 -9.59 3.16
C GLU A 18 8.70 -10.46 2.23
N MET A 19 7.71 -11.18 2.78
CA MET A 19 6.75 -11.94 1.97
C MET A 19 5.92 -11.02 1.08
N LEU A 20 5.39 -9.92 1.63
CA LEU A 20 4.60 -8.95 0.89
C LEU A 20 5.43 -8.28 -0.22
N ASP A 21 6.69 -7.95 0.05
CA ASP A 21 7.59 -7.32 -0.93
C ASP A 21 7.86 -8.28 -2.09
N LYS A 22 8.12 -9.55 -1.80
CA LYS A 22 8.29 -10.58 -2.84
C LYS A 22 7.04 -10.75 -3.72
N ILE A 23 5.86 -10.70 -3.12
CA ILE A 23 4.58 -10.82 -3.87
C ILE A 23 4.42 -9.61 -4.79
N VAL A 24 4.57 -8.40 -4.24
CA VAL A 24 4.38 -7.15 -4.99
C VAL A 24 5.39 -7.04 -6.13
N ARG A 25 6.64 -7.47 -5.94
CA ARG A 25 7.69 -7.47 -6.99
C ARG A 25 7.50 -8.50 -8.10
N SER A 26 6.55 -9.42 -7.97
CA SER A 26 6.35 -10.42 -9.02
C SER A 26 5.80 -9.77 -10.30
N GLU A 27 6.33 -10.16 -11.46
CA GLU A 27 5.91 -9.59 -12.76
C GLU A 27 4.40 -9.73 -12.99
N LYS A 28 3.82 -10.84 -12.54
CA LYS A 28 2.37 -11.09 -12.62
C LYS A 28 1.58 -10.06 -11.83
N VAL A 29 1.96 -9.78 -10.58
CA VAL A 29 1.27 -8.79 -9.73
C VAL A 29 1.51 -7.39 -10.29
N HIS A 30 2.74 -7.07 -10.72
CA HIS A 30 3.04 -5.80 -11.42
C HIS A 30 2.12 -5.57 -12.62
N ALA A 31 1.98 -6.57 -13.49
CA ALA A 31 1.14 -6.50 -14.68
C ALA A 31 -0.35 -6.27 -14.34
N GLN A 32 -0.82 -6.77 -13.19
CA GLN A 32 -2.19 -6.57 -12.73
C GLN A 32 -2.40 -5.20 -12.05
N ILE A 33 -1.38 -4.66 -11.37
CA ILE A 33 -1.42 -3.33 -10.73
C ILE A 33 -1.29 -2.20 -11.75
N LEU A 34 -0.49 -2.37 -12.81
CA LEU A 34 -0.23 -1.34 -13.82
C LEU A 34 -1.50 -0.68 -14.40
N PRO A 35 -2.54 -1.42 -14.82
CA PRO A 35 -3.79 -0.82 -15.29
C PRO A 35 -4.50 0.05 -14.23
N ILE A 36 -4.39 -0.31 -12.95
CA ILE A 36 -4.95 0.46 -11.82
C ILE A 36 -4.19 1.79 -11.69
N LEU A 37 -2.86 1.75 -11.80
CA LEU A 37 -2.02 2.95 -11.77
C LEU A 37 -2.37 3.90 -12.91
N GLU A 38 -2.53 3.40 -14.13
CA GLU A 38 -2.86 4.24 -15.29
C GLU A 38 -4.25 4.88 -15.18
N ARG A 39 -5.23 4.16 -14.63
CA ARG A 39 -6.55 4.75 -14.32
C ARG A 39 -6.43 5.82 -13.24
N GLY A 40 -5.72 5.56 -12.14
CA GLY A 40 -5.51 6.55 -11.09
C GLY A 40 -4.79 7.81 -11.58
N ARG A 41 -3.78 7.67 -12.45
CA ARG A 41 -3.09 8.78 -13.12
C ARG A 41 -4.04 9.59 -13.98
N THR A 42 -4.88 8.93 -14.76
CA THR A 42 -5.91 9.57 -15.59
C THR A 42 -6.93 10.32 -14.73
N GLN A 43 -7.37 9.73 -13.62
CA GLN A 43 -8.29 10.37 -12.68
C GLN A 43 -7.67 11.64 -12.06
N LEU A 44 -6.41 11.57 -11.63
CA LEU A 44 -5.68 12.72 -11.11
C LEU A 44 -5.50 13.80 -12.18
N ALA A 45 -5.14 13.44 -13.42
CA ALA A 45 -4.98 14.41 -14.50
C ALA A 45 -6.28 15.22 -14.74
N ARG A 46 -7.45 14.59 -14.58
CA ARG A 46 -8.77 15.23 -14.71
C ARG A 46 -9.20 16.04 -13.47
N ARG A 47 -8.51 15.89 -12.33
CA ARG A 47 -8.85 16.52 -11.04
C ARG A 47 -7.65 17.31 -10.51
N PRO A 48 -7.38 18.52 -11.04
CA PRO A 48 -6.16 19.28 -10.70
C PRO A 48 -6.08 19.64 -9.21
N ASN A 49 -7.23 19.83 -8.55
CA ASN A 49 -7.29 20.20 -7.14
C ASN A 49 -7.22 19.00 -6.17
N SER A 50 -7.18 17.76 -6.68
CA SER A 50 -7.01 16.56 -5.84
C SER A 50 -5.54 16.26 -5.63
N LEU A 51 -5.15 16.02 -4.37
CA LEU A 51 -3.77 15.63 -3.98
C LEU A 51 -3.45 14.18 -4.32
N MET A 52 -4.47 13.32 -4.33
CA MET A 52 -4.33 11.89 -4.61
C MET A 52 -5.53 11.32 -5.37
N ALA A 53 -5.33 10.17 -6.00
CA ALA A 53 -6.37 9.25 -6.43
C ALA A 53 -6.08 7.87 -5.85
N TRP A 54 -7.12 7.07 -5.67
CA TRP A 54 -6.99 5.72 -5.17
C TRP A 54 -8.03 4.80 -5.78
N GLU A 55 -7.69 3.52 -5.83
CA GLU A 55 -8.61 2.45 -6.23
C GLU A 55 -8.39 1.23 -5.33
N PRO A 56 -9.46 0.49 -4.97
CA PRO A 56 -9.31 -0.78 -4.27
C PRO A 56 -8.68 -1.82 -5.20
N ILE A 57 -7.87 -2.71 -4.65
CA ILE A 57 -7.35 -3.87 -5.36
C ILE A 57 -7.94 -5.15 -4.77
N ALA A 58 -8.42 -6.03 -5.64
CA ALA A 58 -8.90 -7.35 -5.27
C ALA A 58 -7.74 -8.18 -4.72
N LEU A 59 -7.90 -8.80 -3.54
CA LEU A 59 -6.80 -9.52 -2.88
C LEU A 59 -6.33 -10.74 -3.68
N GLU A 60 -7.19 -11.28 -4.54
CA GLU A 60 -6.91 -12.36 -5.47
C GLU A 60 -5.78 -12.02 -6.45
N THR A 61 -5.54 -10.73 -6.69
CA THR A 61 -4.38 -10.21 -7.47
C THR A 61 -3.07 -10.75 -6.92
N PHE A 62 -2.97 -10.87 -5.59
CA PHE A 62 -1.73 -11.26 -4.90
C PHE A 62 -1.52 -12.78 -4.82
N GLY A 63 -2.50 -13.59 -5.23
CA GLY A 63 -2.42 -15.05 -5.12
C GLY A 63 -2.42 -15.52 -3.67
N ALA A 64 -1.44 -16.38 -3.30
CA ALA A 64 -1.29 -16.82 -1.92
C ALA A 64 -0.90 -15.63 -1.04
N PHE A 65 -1.83 -15.19 -0.19
CA PHE A 65 -1.71 -13.95 0.56
C PHE A 65 -2.08 -14.15 2.04
N PRO A 66 -1.44 -13.45 2.99
CA PRO A 66 -1.75 -13.60 4.41
C PRO A 66 -3.21 -13.26 4.73
N SER A 67 -3.95 -14.21 5.33
CA SER A 67 -5.38 -14.06 5.65
C SER A 67 -5.68 -12.98 6.71
N ALA A 68 -4.64 -12.50 7.41
CA ALA A 68 -4.73 -11.35 8.31
C ALA A 68 -4.99 -10.03 7.55
N ILE A 69 -4.61 -9.93 6.26
CA ILE A 69 -4.83 -8.74 5.45
C ILE A 69 -6.19 -8.87 4.76
N ARG A 70 -7.05 -7.89 5.00
CA ARG A 70 -8.48 -7.94 4.60
C ARG A 70 -8.87 -6.98 3.49
N SER A 71 -7.97 -6.07 3.11
CA SER A 71 -8.19 -5.14 2.01
C SER A 71 -6.84 -4.66 1.46
N GLY A 72 -6.86 -4.18 0.21
CA GLY A 72 -5.72 -3.57 -0.44
C GLY A 72 -6.18 -2.37 -1.26
N TRP A 73 -5.28 -1.41 -1.41
CA TRP A 73 -5.53 -0.16 -2.11
C TRP A 73 -4.28 0.26 -2.88
N VAL A 74 -4.47 0.83 -4.07
CA VAL A 74 -3.41 1.55 -4.79
C VAL A 74 -3.68 3.03 -4.59
N PHE A 75 -2.73 3.74 -4.01
CA PHE A 75 -2.75 5.20 -3.87
C PHE A 75 -1.75 5.82 -4.82
N ILE A 76 -2.16 6.85 -5.54
CA ILE A 76 -1.29 7.68 -6.35
C ILE A 76 -1.36 9.09 -5.77
N LEU A 77 -0.21 9.59 -5.33
CA LEU A 77 -0.08 10.91 -4.74
C LEU A 77 0.63 11.83 -5.74
N ARG A 78 0.25 13.11 -5.78
CA ARG A 78 1.06 14.10 -6.48
C ARG A 78 2.38 14.31 -5.75
N ALA A 79 3.43 14.59 -6.50
CA ALA A 79 4.72 14.94 -5.94
C ALA A 79 4.59 16.11 -4.95
N GLY A 80 5.21 15.99 -3.77
CA GLY A 80 5.14 16.99 -2.71
C GLY A 80 3.84 17.01 -1.91
N SER A 81 2.92 16.06 -2.11
CA SER A 81 1.72 15.95 -1.28
C SER A 81 2.07 15.44 0.12
N ASP A 82 1.56 16.11 1.13
CA ASP A 82 1.52 15.62 2.51
C ASP A 82 0.06 15.29 2.84
N THR A 83 -0.22 14.01 3.09
CA THR A 83 -1.55 13.53 3.49
C THR A 83 -1.69 13.40 5.00
N GLY A 84 -0.67 13.79 5.76
CA GLY A 84 -0.58 13.59 7.20
C GLY A 84 -0.41 12.11 7.58
N ALA A 85 -0.30 11.88 8.89
CA ALA A 85 -0.26 10.53 9.47
C ALA A 85 -1.67 9.97 9.64
N GLU A 86 -2.31 9.57 8.54
CA GLU A 86 -3.58 8.87 8.64
C GLU A 86 -3.35 7.49 9.27
N ARG A 87 -3.93 7.28 10.46
CA ARG A 87 -3.93 5.99 11.14
C ARG A 87 -5.37 5.61 11.41
N HIS A 88 -5.77 4.44 10.96
CA HIS A 88 -7.02 3.86 11.43
C HIS A 88 -6.74 3.08 12.71
N PRO A 89 -7.42 3.41 13.83
CA PRO A 89 -7.15 2.78 15.12
C PRO A 89 -7.41 1.27 15.13
N ASN A 90 -8.19 0.77 14.17
CA ASN A 90 -8.61 -0.63 14.09
C ASN A 90 -7.89 -1.42 12.97
N SER A 91 -6.87 -0.85 12.32
CA SER A 91 -6.13 -1.55 11.27
C SER A 91 -4.65 -1.23 11.28
N HIS A 92 -3.83 -2.26 11.11
CA HIS A 92 -2.40 -2.12 10.87
C HIS A 92 -2.15 -1.99 9.37
N GLN A 93 -1.87 -0.77 8.91
CA GLN A 93 -1.50 -0.51 7.51
C GLN A 93 -0.02 -0.84 7.27
N ARG A 94 0.26 -1.44 6.11
CA ARG A 94 1.61 -1.72 5.61
C ARG A 94 1.70 -1.12 4.22
N MET A 95 2.64 -0.21 4.03
CA MET A 95 2.80 0.52 2.77
C MET A 95 4.04 0.05 2.03
N MET A 96 3.92 -0.05 0.71
CA MET A 96 5.00 -0.39 -0.21
C MET A 96 4.98 0.61 -1.36
N SER A 97 6.15 1.03 -1.80
CA SER A 97 6.29 1.84 -3.01
C SER A 97 6.37 0.93 -4.23
N PHE A 98 5.69 1.33 -5.29
CA PHE A 98 5.72 0.66 -6.59
C PHE A 98 6.84 1.30 -7.42
N TRP A 99 7.86 0.51 -7.80
CA TRP A 99 9.02 0.95 -8.58
C TRP A 99 9.05 0.27 -9.95
#